data_AF-A0AB33J6R0-F1
#
_entry.id   AF-A0AB33J6R0-F1
#
_cell.length_a   1.000
_cell.length_b   1.000
_cell.length_c   1.000
_cell.angle_alpha   90.00
_cell.angle_beta   90.00
_cell.angle_gamma   90.00
#
_symmetry.space_group_name_H-M   'P 1'
#
loop_
_entity.id
_entity.type
_entity.pdbx_description
1 polymer ?
#
loop_
_entity_poly.entity_id
_entity_poly.type
_entity_poly.pdbx_seq_one_letter_code
_entity_poly.pdbx_strand_id
1 'polypeptide(L)'
;MKHIALLLLITLLAACGQNDTADMPDIQIGKGESLNEISINKETVRDIILSGGDGKFSVNVADSKIATATMIEDTLRIKGVFEGQTFATILSHDLRKRIEIKVIPPRLSLSQETLRIYPKDLVKYVTVTGGGDVVDMKVNDPDSVIDAKWNAKTNVVEIKAHYEGNATITFKGKEDTERKLNVVVKAENEVTTAGIYSTRSRTIYTIIKNVMVAKKTGTGVWFYNNARPYGRLHIPLFDKDMVLQIAPIINPVKGKRMTIKVLASQDVRQFNFNQEYPVVVEDVKGRLAVLRGHGFKLLTPYEKRP
;
A
#
# COMPACT_ATOMS: atom_id res chain seq x y z
N MET A 1 95.83 13.90 -66.41
CA MET A 1 95.29 13.25 -67.62
C MET A 1 94.12 12.38 -67.20
N LYS A 2 92.97 12.54 -67.88
CA LYS A 2 91.77 11.67 -68.05
C LYS A 2 91.72 10.39 -67.18
N HIS A 3 90.62 10.04 -66.48
CA HIS A 3 89.32 9.75 -67.06
C HIS A 3 88.18 9.79 -66.02
N ILE A 4 87.04 10.30 -66.48
CA ILE A 4 85.69 10.17 -65.92
C ILE A 4 85.22 8.72 -66.11
N ALA A 5 84.67 8.10 -65.07
CA ALA A 5 83.83 6.90 -65.20
C ALA A 5 82.71 6.91 -64.14
N LEU A 6 81.52 7.17 -64.65
CA LEU A 6 80.20 7.08 -64.03
C LEU A 6 79.81 5.61 -63.85
N LEU A 7 79.34 5.20 -62.66
CA LEU A 7 78.49 4.01 -62.53
C LEU A 7 77.57 4.09 -61.30
N LEU A 8 76.26 4.04 -61.58
CA LEU A 8 75.15 3.84 -60.66
C LEU A 8 75.29 2.52 -59.87
N LEU A 9 74.87 2.49 -58.59
CA LEU A 9 74.15 1.33 -58.05
C LEU A 9 73.29 1.65 -56.80
N ILE A 10 72.00 1.89 -57.06
CA ILE A 10 70.81 1.35 -56.38
C ILE A 10 70.81 1.36 -54.82
N THR A 11 70.19 2.38 -54.23
CA THR A 11 69.62 2.32 -52.88
C THR A 11 68.21 1.73 -52.94
N LEU A 12 68.01 0.52 -52.41
CA LEU A 12 66.67 -0.03 -52.12
C LEU A 12 66.06 0.77 -50.96
N LEU A 13 65.10 1.65 -51.27
CA LEU A 13 64.07 2.06 -50.33
C LEU A 13 63.04 0.94 -50.27
N ALA A 14 63.22 0.01 -49.34
CA ALA A 14 62.12 -0.84 -48.87
C ALA A 14 61.21 0.04 -47.99
N ALA A 15 60.29 0.77 -48.63
CA ALA A 15 59.14 1.34 -47.95
C ALA A 15 58.15 0.19 -47.66
N CYS A 16 58.41 -0.56 -46.61
CA CYS A 16 57.39 -1.42 -46.03
C CYS A 16 56.49 -0.49 -45.21
N GLY A 17 55.34 -0.12 -45.78
CA GLY A 17 54.27 0.54 -45.04
C GLY A 17 53.85 -0.38 -43.90
N GLN A 18 54.30 -0.07 -42.70
CA GLN A 18 53.69 -0.56 -41.48
C GLN A 18 52.32 0.10 -41.41
N ASN A 19 51.30 -0.64 -41.85
CA ASN A 19 49.93 -0.36 -41.46
C ASN A 19 49.86 -0.61 -39.96
N ASP A 20 50.19 0.41 -39.17
CA ASP A 20 49.84 0.48 -37.76
C ASP A 20 48.32 0.58 -37.67
N THR A 21 47.62 -0.54 -37.80
CA THR A 21 46.33 -0.68 -37.16
C THR A 21 46.62 -0.70 -35.67
N ALA A 22 46.71 0.49 -35.07
CA ALA A 22 46.69 0.63 -33.62
C ALA A 22 45.50 -0.17 -33.10
N ASP A 23 45.77 -1.21 -32.32
CA ASP A 23 44.74 -2.09 -31.78
C ASP A 23 43.86 -1.24 -30.85
N MET A 24 42.68 -0.89 -31.36
CA MET A 24 41.81 0.10 -30.73
C MET A 24 41.03 -0.60 -29.62
N PRO A 25 41.02 -0.05 -28.39
CA PRO A 25 40.38 -0.71 -27.26
C PRO A 25 38.88 -0.92 -27.50
N ASP A 26 38.34 -2.06 -27.06
CA ASP A 26 36.91 -2.33 -27.15
C ASP A 26 36.05 -1.30 -26.41
N ILE A 27 34.86 -1.01 -26.94
CA ILE A 27 33.89 -0.11 -26.28
C ILE A 27 33.44 -0.74 -24.96
N GLN A 28 33.66 -0.02 -23.86
CA GLN A 28 33.18 -0.35 -22.52
C GLN A 28 32.04 0.59 -22.12
N ILE A 29 30.96 0.04 -21.58
CA ILE A 29 29.79 0.79 -21.11
C ILE A 29 29.76 0.80 -19.59
N GLY A 30 30.01 1.95 -18.97
CA GLY A 30 30.08 2.12 -17.52
C GLY A 30 31.51 2.08 -16.97
N LYS A 31 31.62 2.20 -15.65
CA LYS A 31 32.91 2.10 -14.93
C LYS A 31 33.14 0.65 -14.50
N GLY A 32 34.24 0.03 -14.93
CA GLY A 32 34.58 -1.36 -14.59
C GLY A 32 34.20 -2.34 -15.69
N GLU A 33 33.55 -3.45 -15.34
CA GLU A 33 33.03 -4.41 -16.32
C GLU A 33 31.97 -3.74 -17.21
N SER A 34 32.10 -3.88 -18.54
CA SER A 34 31.12 -3.32 -19.46
C SER A 34 29.74 -3.92 -19.23
N LEU A 35 28.77 -3.05 -19.03
CA LEU A 35 27.36 -3.41 -18.92
C LEU A 35 26.84 -3.98 -20.24
N ASN A 36 26.04 -5.05 -20.16
CA ASN A 36 25.31 -5.62 -21.29
C ASN A 36 23.80 -5.35 -21.20
N GLU A 37 23.29 -5.00 -20.01
CA GLU A 37 21.90 -4.67 -19.76
C GLU A 37 21.79 -3.49 -18.77
N ILE A 38 20.75 -2.68 -18.95
CA ILE A 38 20.36 -1.66 -18.00
C ILE A 38 18.85 -1.66 -17.75
N SER A 39 18.47 -1.60 -16.47
CA SER A 39 17.10 -1.30 -16.06
C SER A 39 16.99 0.16 -15.61
N ILE A 40 16.00 0.88 -16.14
CA ILE A 40 15.66 2.26 -15.77
C ILE A 40 14.16 2.42 -15.56
N ASN A 41 13.75 3.36 -14.72
CA ASN A 41 12.34 3.65 -14.55
C ASN A 41 11.80 4.46 -15.73
N LYS A 42 10.52 4.27 -16.07
CA LYS A 42 9.79 5.14 -17.00
C LYS A 42 9.97 6.63 -16.62
N GLU A 43 10.13 7.48 -17.63
CA GLU A 43 10.32 8.94 -17.50
C GLU A 43 11.57 9.39 -16.74
N THR A 44 12.48 8.47 -16.40
CA THR A 44 13.77 8.80 -15.78
C THR A 44 14.90 8.82 -16.80
N VAL A 45 15.96 9.54 -16.45
CA VAL A 45 17.20 9.66 -17.24
C VAL A 45 18.33 9.00 -16.46
N ARG A 46 19.19 8.26 -17.16
CA ARG A 46 20.41 7.67 -16.63
C ARG A 46 21.58 7.98 -17.54
N ASP A 47 22.62 8.55 -16.95
CA ASP A 47 23.87 8.88 -17.62
C ASP A 47 24.91 7.79 -17.33
N ILE A 48 25.63 7.37 -18.37
CA ILE A 48 26.62 6.31 -18.30
C ILE A 48 27.86 6.76 -19.06
N ILE A 49 29.02 6.71 -18.41
CA ILE A 49 30.30 7.02 -19.06
C ILE A 49 30.72 5.84 -19.93
N LEU A 50 31.15 6.13 -21.15
CA LEU A 50 31.74 5.18 -22.08
C LEU A 50 33.26 5.32 -22.10
N SER A 51 33.96 4.26 -22.46
CA SER A 51 35.40 4.29 -22.72
C SER A 51 35.77 3.29 -23.82
N GLY A 52 36.99 3.40 -24.35
CA GLY A 52 37.44 2.60 -25.48
C GLY A 52 37.13 3.26 -26.83
N GLY A 53 37.32 2.53 -27.92
CA GLY A 53 37.18 3.05 -29.27
C GLY A 53 38.16 4.17 -29.61
N ASP A 54 37.77 5.03 -30.56
CA ASP A 54 38.51 6.23 -30.97
C ASP A 54 38.14 7.47 -30.15
N GLY A 55 37.36 7.28 -29.07
CA GLY A 55 36.83 8.36 -28.23
C GLY A 55 35.66 9.15 -28.84
N LYS A 56 35.21 8.79 -30.06
CA LYS A 56 34.04 9.38 -30.71
C LYS A 56 32.92 8.36 -30.80
N PHE A 57 31.85 8.61 -30.07
CA PHE A 57 30.73 7.69 -29.98
C PHE A 57 29.50 8.20 -30.72
N SER A 58 28.75 7.27 -31.31
CA SER A 58 27.38 7.50 -31.76
C SER A 58 26.48 6.37 -31.25
N VAL A 59 25.18 6.64 -31.13
CA VAL A 59 24.20 5.69 -30.60
C VAL A 59 22.96 5.63 -31.47
N ASN A 60 22.47 4.41 -31.71
CA ASN A 60 21.19 4.14 -32.36
C ASN A 60 20.33 3.27 -31.43
N VAL A 61 19.07 3.65 -31.23
CA VAL A 61 18.11 2.86 -30.43
C VAL A 61 17.12 2.17 -31.36
N ALA A 62 16.94 0.86 -31.16
CA ALA A 62 16.09 0.03 -32.02
C ALA A 62 14.61 0.45 -31.97
N ASP A 63 14.10 0.80 -30.78
CA ASP A 63 12.76 1.34 -30.61
C ASP A 63 12.77 2.59 -29.73
N SER A 64 12.75 3.74 -30.39
CA SER A 64 12.74 5.05 -29.74
C SER A 64 11.46 5.36 -28.97
N LYS A 65 10.39 4.59 -29.17
CA LYS A 65 9.14 4.71 -28.40
C LYS A 65 9.33 4.17 -26.98
N ILE A 66 10.19 3.16 -26.79
CA ILE A 66 10.45 2.55 -25.47
C ILE A 66 11.49 3.36 -24.71
N ALA A 67 12.63 3.67 -25.34
CA ALA A 67 13.68 4.47 -24.73
C ALA A 67 14.36 5.34 -25.79
N THR A 68 14.94 6.46 -25.36
CA THR A 68 15.80 7.30 -26.22
C THR A 68 17.19 7.32 -25.63
N ALA A 69 18.19 7.46 -26.50
CA ALA A 69 19.58 7.59 -26.09
C ALA A 69 20.28 8.66 -26.92
N THR A 70 21.13 9.44 -26.27
CA THR A 70 21.93 10.48 -26.91
C THR A 70 23.34 10.44 -26.34
N MET A 71 24.34 10.70 -27.19
CA MET A 71 25.72 10.90 -26.75
C MET A 71 25.94 12.37 -26.41
N ILE A 72 26.56 12.62 -25.26
CA ILE A 72 27.10 13.92 -24.85
C ILE A 72 28.57 13.66 -24.54
N GLU A 73 29.46 13.98 -25.48
CA GLU A 73 30.89 13.62 -25.40
C GLU A 73 31.06 12.09 -25.19
N ASP A 74 31.64 11.67 -24.07
CA ASP A 74 31.83 10.28 -23.67
C ASP A 74 30.63 9.70 -22.88
N THR A 75 29.60 10.50 -22.64
CA THR A 75 28.47 10.14 -21.78
C THR A 75 27.26 9.72 -22.61
N LEU A 76 26.86 8.46 -22.46
CA LEU A 76 25.62 7.90 -22.97
C LEU A 76 24.46 8.26 -22.02
N ARG A 77 23.59 9.17 -22.46
CA ARG A 77 22.38 9.57 -21.76
C ARG A 77 21.19 8.78 -22.27
N ILE A 78 20.60 7.93 -21.43
CA ILE A 78 19.43 7.11 -21.75
C ILE A 78 18.21 7.64 -20.99
N LYS A 79 17.10 7.88 -21.70
CA LYS A 79 15.81 8.25 -21.12
C LYS A 79 14.77 7.16 -21.39
N GLY A 80 14.14 6.64 -20.33
CA GLY A 80 13.01 5.73 -20.45
C GLY A 80 11.76 6.49 -20.86
N VAL A 81 11.07 6.05 -21.92
CA VAL A 81 9.88 6.72 -22.45
C VAL A 81 8.63 5.90 -22.13
N PHE A 82 8.59 4.64 -22.57
CA PHE A 82 7.50 3.70 -22.28
C PHE A 82 8.03 2.39 -21.72
N GLU A 83 7.21 1.72 -20.90
CA GLU A 83 7.54 0.41 -20.34
C GLU A 83 7.78 -0.61 -21.45
N GLY A 84 8.86 -1.37 -21.36
CA GLY A 84 9.21 -2.35 -22.39
C GLY A 84 10.69 -2.68 -22.42
N GLN A 85 11.08 -3.42 -23.44
CA GLN A 85 12.47 -3.79 -23.70
C GLN A 85 12.85 -3.30 -25.09
N THR A 86 14.02 -2.69 -25.19
CA THR A 86 14.66 -2.31 -26.46
C THR A 86 16.17 -2.46 -26.29
N PHE A 87 16.95 -2.14 -27.31
CA PHE A 87 18.40 -2.11 -27.19
C PHE A 87 18.96 -0.90 -27.91
N ALA A 88 20.12 -0.44 -27.44
CA ALA A 88 20.92 0.56 -28.11
C ALA A 88 22.19 -0.07 -28.68
N THR A 89 22.59 0.37 -29.87
CA THR A 89 23.87 0.04 -30.49
C THR A 89 24.76 1.28 -30.44
N ILE A 90 25.87 1.16 -29.73
CA ILE A 90 26.93 2.16 -29.65
C ILE A 90 27.96 1.83 -30.73
N LEU A 91 28.37 2.85 -31.47
CA LEU A 91 29.39 2.75 -32.51
C LEU A 91 30.53 3.71 -32.18
N SER A 92 31.77 3.26 -32.37
CA SER A 92 32.98 4.09 -32.33
C SER A 92 33.96 3.54 -33.35
N HIS A 93 34.27 4.34 -34.37
CA HIS A 93 34.93 3.90 -35.60
C HIS A 93 34.29 2.61 -36.16
N ASP A 94 35.03 1.51 -36.25
CA ASP A 94 34.54 0.21 -36.75
C ASP A 94 33.97 -0.71 -35.65
N LEU A 95 34.11 -0.33 -34.38
CA LEU A 95 33.62 -1.11 -33.25
C LEU A 95 32.13 -0.90 -33.01
N ARG A 96 31.45 -1.97 -32.59
CA ARG A 96 30.02 -1.96 -32.26
C ARG A 96 29.78 -2.65 -30.93
N LYS A 97 29.00 -2.03 -30.06
CA LYS A 97 28.59 -2.62 -28.79
C LYS A 97 27.09 -2.45 -28.61
N ARG A 98 26.42 -3.54 -28.20
CA ARG A 98 24.98 -3.55 -27.90
C ARG A 98 24.76 -3.53 -26.40
N ILE A 99 23.78 -2.74 -25.96
CA ILE A 99 23.26 -2.76 -24.58
C ILE A 99 21.74 -2.95 -24.61
N GLU A 100 21.25 -3.92 -23.84
CA GLU A 100 19.83 -4.11 -23.60
C GLU A 100 19.31 -3.03 -22.65
N ILE A 101 18.14 -2.47 -22.94
CA ILE A 101 17.48 -1.43 -22.15
C ILE A 101 16.09 -1.95 -21.74
N LYS A 102 15.91 -2.19 -20.45
CA LYS A 102 14.63 -2.50 -19.84
C LYS A 102 14.06 -1.26 -19.15
N VAL A 103 12.95 -0.74 -19.66
CA VAL A 103 12.21 0.35 -19.02
C VAL A 103 11.13 -0.27 -18.15
N ILE A 104 11.29 -0.14 -16.84
CA ILE A 104 10.39 -0.70 -15.82
C ILE A 104 9.51 0.38 -15.18
N PRO A 105 8.32 0.02 -14.68
CA PRO A 105 7.54 0.94 -13.87
C PRO A 105 8.26 1.27 -12.55
N PRO A 106 8.12 2.50 -12.04
CA PRO A 106 8.58 2.79 -10.69
C PRO A 106 7.82 1.93 -9.69
N ARG A 107 8.50 1.56 -8.59
CA ARG A 107 7.90 0.70 -7.55
C ARG A 107 6.64 1.35 -6.97
N LEU A 108 5.63 0.51 -6.75
CA LEU A 108 4.41 0.93 -6.08
C LEU A 108 4.72 1.46 -4.68
N SER A 109 4.19 2.65 -4.40
CA SER A 109 4.36 3.37 -3.14
C SER A 109 3.07 4.06 -2.73
N LEU A 110 2.90 4.25 -1.43
CA LEU A 110 1.77 4.94 -0.82
C LEU A 110 2.28 6.17 -0.08
N SER A 111 1.51 7.26 -0.11
CA SER A 111 1.78 8.44 0.73
C SER A 111 1.84 8.12 2.22
N GLN A 112 1.17 7.05 2.66
CA GLN A 112 1.21 6.49 4.01
C GLN A 112 0.78 5.03 4.00
N GLU A 113 1.34 4.21 4.87
CA GLU A 113 0.98 2.79 5.00
C GLU A 113 -0.13 2.54 6.02
N THR A 114 -0.34 3.47 6.94
CA THR A 114 -1.40 3.40 7.95
C THR A 114 -2.15 4.71 8.02
N LEU A 115 -3.48 4.65 7.85
CA LEU A 115 -4.38 5.78 7.98
C LEU A 115 -5.20 5.62 9.26
N ARG A 116 -5.06 6.56 10.20
CA ARG A 116 -5.88 6.64 11.41
C ARG A 116 -6.90 7.76 11.28
N ILE A 117 -8.18 7.40 11.39
CA ILE A 117 -9.31 8.32 11.20
C ILE A 117 -10.42 8.05 12.21
N TYR A 118 -11.30 9.03 12.37
CA TYR A 118 -12.46 8.92 13.26
C TYR A 118 -13.73 8.55 12.47
N PRO A 119 -14.70 7.86 13.10
CA PRO A 119 -16.01 7.65 12.48
C PRO A 119 -16.68 8.99 12.12
N LYS A 120 -17.24 9.08 10.91
CA LYS A 120 -17.84 10.30 10.34
C LYS A 120 -16.91 11.52 10.25
N ASP A 121 -15.60 11.31 10.29
CA ASP A 121 -14.65 12.38 9.97
C ASP A 121 -14.79 12.82 8.50
N LEU A 122 -14.17 13.96 8.17
CA LEU A 122 -13.99 14.39 6.79
C LEU A 122 -13.31 13.30 5.97
N VAL A 123 -13.70 13.21 4.69
CA VAL A 123 -13.07 12.32 3.72
C VAL A 123 -11.56 12.53 3.73
N LYS A 124 -10.80 11.45 3.81
CA LYS A 124 -9.34 11.47 3.71
C LYS A 124 -8.89 10.95 2.37
N TYR A 125 -7.72 11.41 1.96
CA TYR A 125 -7.12 11.09 0.69
C TYR A 125 -5.80 10.37 0.91
N VAL A 126 -5.56 9.32 0.13
CA VAL A 126 -4.27 8.63 0.07
C VAL A 126 -3.85 8.60 -1.38
N THR A 127 -2.68 9.15 -1.67
CA THR A 127 -2.05 9.08 -2.99
C THR A 127 -1.29 7.77 -3.13
N VAL A 128 -1.44 7.14 -4.28
CA VAL A 128 -0.71 5.95 -4.73
C VAL A 128 0.20 6.37 -5.88
N THR A 129 1.44 5.90 -5.91
CA THR A 129 2.41 6.27 -6.95
C THR A 129 3.15 5.04 -7.45
N GLY A 130 3.46 5.01 -8.74
CA GLY A 130 4.12 3.86 -9.37
C GLY A 130 3.21 2.64 -9.47
N GLY A 131 3.82 1.47 -9.68
CA GLY A 131 3.10 0.22 -9.97
C GLY A 131 2.74 0.03 -11.45
N GLY A 132 3.19 0.95 -12.31
CA GLY A 132 2.98 0.93 -13.76
C GLY A 132 1.70 1.62 -14.21
N ASP A 133 1.34 1.43 -15.48
CA ASP A 133 0.20 2.13 -16.09
C ASP A 133 -1.16 1.72 -15.51
N VAL A 134 -1.27 0.53 -14.91
CA VAL A 134 -2.50 0.01 -14.30
C VAL A 134 -2.22 -0.48 -12.88
N VAL A 135 -3.02 0.01 -11.93
CA VAL A 135 -2.99 -0.41 -10.53
C VAL A 135 -4.39 -0.88 -10.14
N ASP A 136 -4.48 -2.11 -9.64
CA ASP A 136 -5.70 -2.68 -9.11
C ASP A 136 -5.86 -2.36 -7.63
N MET A 137 -7.08 -2.04 -7.20
CA MET A 137 -7.42 -1.80 -5.79
C MET A 137 -8.43 -2.83 -5.29
N LYS A 138 -8.14 -3.47 -4.17
CA LYS A 138 -9.05 -4.37 -3.44
C LYS A 138 -9.24 -3.91 -2.01
N VAL A 139 -10.49 -3.78 -1.59
CA VAL A 139 -10.85 -3.45 -0.21
C VAL A 139 -11.21 -4.74 0.54
N ASN A 140 -10.55 -4.97 1.67
CA ASN A 140 -10.93 -5.97 2.65
C ASN A 140 -11.48 -5.26 3.88
N ASP A 141 -12.81 -5.16 3.96
CA ASP A 141 -13.54 -4.52 5.04
C ASP A 141 -14.67 -5.44 5.53
N PRO A 142 -14.35 -6.45 6.36
CA PRO A 142 -15.33 -7.44 6.81
C PRO A 142 -16.39 -6.85 7.76
N ASP A 143 -16.16 -5.65 8.30
CA ASP A 143 -17.05 -5.01 9.27
C ASP A 143 -17.78 -3.79 8.66
N SER A 144 -17.62 -3.52 7.35
CA SER A 144 -18.16 -2.37 6.63
C SER A 144 -17.90 -1.04 7.36
N VAL A 145 -16.65 -0.84 7.80
CA VAL A 145 -16.21 0.33 8.55
C VAL A 145 -15.94 1.56 7.68
N ILE A 146 -15.65 1.37 6.39
CA ILE A 146 -15.28 2.43 5.45
C ILE A 146 -15.99 2.31 4.09
N ASP A 147 -16.16 3.46 3.43
CA ASP A 147 -16.30 3.53 1.98
C ASP A 147 -14.97 4.00 1.39
N ALA A 148 -14.46 3.29 0.38
CA ALA A 148 -13.27 3.70 -0.35
C ALA A 148 -13.57 3.82 -1.85
N LYS A 149 -13.16 4.94 -2.46
CA LYS A 149 -13.30 5.20 -3.89
C LYS A 149 -11.94 5.46 -4.52
N TRP A 150 -11.65 4.78 -5.61
CA TRP A 150 -10.41 4.93 -6.36
C TRP A 150 -10.60 5.82 -7.58
N ASN A 151 -9.75 6.82 -7.72
CA ASN A 151 -9.63 7.60 -8.95
C ASN A 151 -8.30 7.27 -9.65
N ALA A 152 -8.35 6.38 -10.63
CA ALA A 152 -7.19 5.95 -11.41
C ALA A 152 -6.53 7.09 -12.22
N LYS A 153 -7.25 8.17 -12.54
CA LYS A 153 -6.69 9.29 -13.30
C LYS A 153 -5.77 10.16 -12.45
N THR A 154 -6.12 10.36 -11.18
CA THR A 154 -5.35 11.18 -10.23
C THR A 154 -4.49 10.35 -9.30
N ASN A 155 -4.62 9.02 -9.34
CA ASN A 155 -4.02 8.07 -8.42
C ASN A 155 -4.31 8.37 -6.94
N VAL A 156 -5.54 8.77 -6.65
CA VAL A 156 -6.00 9.12 -5.30
C VAL A 156 -7.13 8.21 -4.88
N VAL A 157 -7.04 7.72 -3.63
CA VAL A 157 -8.10 6.98 -2.95
C VAL A 157 -8.80 7.93 -1.98
N GLU A 158 -10.11 8.05 -2.11
CA GLU A 158 -10.97 8.76 -1.15
C GLU A 158 -11.51 7.77 -0.14
N ILE A 159 -11.35 8.05 1.15
CA ILE A 159 -11.72 7.15 2.24
C ILE A 159 -12.63 7.89 3.21
N LYS A 160 -13.84 7.35 3.40
CA LYS A 160 -14.82 7.84 4.36
C LYS A 160 -15.07 6.76 5.41
N ALA A 161 -14.93 7.11 6.69
CA ALA A 161 -15.17 6.20 7.80
C ALA A 161 -16.58 6.35 8.38
N HIS A 162 -17.17 5.21 8.78
CA HIS A 162 -18.53 5.15 9.36
C HIS A 162 -18.54 4.65 10.79
N TYR A 163 -17.75 3.63 11.09
CA TYR A 163 -17.76 2.90 12.36
C TYR A 163 -16.36 2.57 12.83
N GLU A 164 -16.17 2.39 14.13
CA GLU A 164 -14.92 1.83 14.62
C GLU A 164 -14.63 0.44 14.03
N GLY A 165 -13.35 0.21 13.75
CA GLY A 165 -12.81 -1.06 13.31
C GLY A 165 -11.65 -0.88 12.33
N ASN A 166 -11.27 -1.98 11.69
CA ASN A 166 -10.10 -2.02 10.82
C ASN A 166 -10.51 -2.50 9.44
N ALA A 167 -9.92 -1.89 8.42
CA ALA A 167 -9.99 -2.33 7.04
C ALA A 167 -8.59 -2.32 6.43
N THR A 168 -8.39 -3.12 5.39
CA THR A 168 -7.16 -3.13 4.61
C THR A 168 -7.50 -2.85 3.16
N ILE A 169 -6.81 -1.88 2.56
CA ILE A 169 -6.89 -1.63 1.12
C ILE A 169 -5.59 -2.11 0.50
N THR A 170 -5.68 -3.06 -0.42
CA THR A 170 -4.54 -3.61 -1.14
C THR A 170 -4.47 -3.01 -2.53
N PHE A 171 -3.29 -2.50 -2.89
CA PHE A 171 -2.95 -2.02 -4.23
C PHE A 171 -1.98 -3.01 -4.86
N LYS A 172 -2.25 -3.38 -6.11
CA LYS A 172 -1.41 -4.30 -6.88
C LYS A 172 -1.04 -3.65 -8.21
N GLY A 173 0.25 -3.42 -8.39
CA GLY A 173 0.81 -2.94 -9.66
C GLY A 173 1.27 -4.10 -10.56
N LYS A 174 1.92 -3.74 -11.67
CA LYS A 174 2.60 -4.65 -12.58
C LYS A 174 3.72 -5.42 -11.86
N GLU A 175 4.05 -6.61 -12.38
CA GLU A 175 5.06 -7.52 -11.82
C GLU A 175 4.83 -7.89 -10.32
N ASP A 176 3.56 -8.00 -9.90
CA ASP A 176 3.14 -8.45 -8.56
C ASP A 176 3.65 -7.58 -7.40
N THR A 177 3.87 -6.30 -7.67
CA THR A 177 4.22 -5.33 -6.63
C THR A 177 2.98 -4.97 -5.80
N GLU A 178 2.85 -5.58 -4.62
CA GLU A 178 1.75 -5.30 -3.69
C GLU A 178 2.12 -4.26 -2.62
N ARG A 179 1.17 -3.38 -2.32
CA ARG A 179 1.21 -2.48 -1.16
C ARG A 179 -0.13 -2.49 -0.43
N LYS A 180 -0.08 -2.41 0.89
CA LYS A 180 -1.26 -2.47 1.75
C LYS A 180 -1.36 -1.19 2.57
N LEU A 181 -2.52 -0.56 2.50
CA LEU A 181 -2.91 0.52 3.40
C LEU A 181 -3.75 -0.08 4.54
N ASN A 182 -3.26 0.07 5.77
CA ASN A 182 -4.00 -0.29 6.96
C ASN A 182 -4.86 0.91 7.40
N VAL A 183 -6.18 0.77 7.35
CA VAL A 183 -7.10 1.79 7.81
C VAL A 183 -7.61 1.41 9.20
N VAL A 184 -7.33 2.28 10.17
CA VAL A 184 -7.76 2.11 11.56
C VAL A 184 -8.75 3.21 11.88
N VAL A 185 -10.01 2.83 12.04
CA VAL A 185 -11.08 3.73 12.47
C VAL A 185 -11.27 3.55 13.98
N LYS A 186 -10.92 4.56 14.77
CA LYS A 186 -11.08 4.54 16.23
C LYS A 186 -11.65 5.87 16.70
N ALA A 187 -12.59 5.84 17.64
CA ALA A 187 -13.08 7.04 18.30
C ALA A 187 -12.03 7.60 19.27
N GLU A 188 -12.17 8.88 19.61
CA GLU A 188 -11.20 9.64 20.39
C GLU A 188 -11.13 9.21 21.87
N ASN A 189 -12.26 8.79 22.44
CA ASN A 189 -12.38 8.34 23.82
C ASN A 189 -12.53 6.82 23.93
N GLU A 190 -12.20 6.28 25.10
CA GLU A 190 -12.38 4.87 25.42
C GLU A 190 -13.59 4.62 26.34
N VAL A 191 -14.10 3.39 26.30
CA VAL A 191 -15.18 2.96 27.21
C VAL A 191 -14.57 2.46 28.52
N THR A 192 -15.05 3.01 29.64
CA THR A 192 -14.50 2.71 30.97
C THR A 192 -15.52 2.03 31.90
N THR A 193 -16.81 2.19 31.64
CA THR A 193 -17.90 1.65 32.46
C THR A 193 -18.73 0.64 31.69
N ALA A 194 -19.28 -0.35 32.40
CA ALA A 194 -20.10 -1.38 31.77
C ALA A 194 -21.31 -0.73 31.06
N GLY A 195 -21.51 -1.08 29.80
CA GLY A 195 -22.58 -0.49 29.00
C GLY A 195 -22.52 -0.77 27.52
N ILE A 196 -23.42 -0.08 26.82
CA ILE A 196 -23.62 -0.20 25.38
C ILE A 196 -23.38 1.16 24.76
N TYR A 197 -22.55 1.18 23.73
CA TYR A 197 -22.03 2.39 23.16
C TYR A 197 -22.13 2.40 21.64
N SER A 198 -22.36 3.57 21.08
CA SER A 198 -22.33 3.80 19.64
C SER A 198 -20.92 4.12 19.20
N THR A 199 -20.49 3.51 18.09
CA THR A 199 -19.17 3.75 17.49
C THR A 199 -19.27 4.52 16.17
N ARG A 200 -20.40 5.20 15.94
CA ARG A 200 -20.74 5.88 14.68
C ARG A 200 -20.32 7.35 14.63
N SER A 201 -19.52 7.81 15.57
CA SER A 201 -19.15 9.23 15.72
C SER A 201 -17.74 9.36 16.24
N ARG A 202 -17.15 10.56 16.09
CA ARG A 202 -15.79 10.85 16.54
C ARG A 202 -15.54 10.48 17.99
N THR A 203 -16.54 10.73 18.85
CA THR A 203 -16.56 10.28 20.24
C THR A 203 -17.61 9.19 20.41
N ILE A 204 -17.26 8.18 21.19
CA ILE A 204 -18.17 7.16 21.69
C ILE A 204 -19.19 7.80 22.62
N TYR A 205 -20.47 7.45 22.45
CA TYR A 205 -21.57 7.83 23.33
C TYR A 205 -22.43 6.63 23.71
N THR A 206 -23.06 6.67 24.87
CA THR A 206 -23.92 5.59 25.38
C THR A 206 -25.19 5.45 24.53
N ILE A 207 -25.51 4.24 24.09
CA ILE A 207 -26.81 3.90 23.47
C ILE A 207 -27.88 3.83 24.56
N ILE A 208 -27.55 3.18 25.68
CA ILE A 208 -28.37 3.16 26.89
C ILE A 208 -27.59 3.90 27.97
N LYS A 209 -28.16 4.96 28.54
CA LYS A 209 -27.60 5.63 29.71
C LYS A 209 -27.82 4.74 30.93
N ASN A 210 -26.95 3.75 31.09
CA ASN A 210 -27.16 2.68 32.07
C ASN A 210 -27.17 3.21 33.50
N VAL A 211 -28.22 2.85 34.23
CA VAL A 211 -28.29 3.00 35.69
C VAL A 211 -27.92 1.68 36.35
N MET A 212 -28.17 0.54 35.69
CA MET A 212 -27.86 -0.79 36.22
C MET A 212 -27.37 -1.73 35.11
N VAL A 213 -26.31 -2.48 35.42
CA VAL A 213 -25.86 -3.64 34.63
C VAL A 213 -25.90 -4.87 35.53
N ALA A 214 -26.84 -5.78 35.26
CA ALA A 214 -27.04 -6.98 36.07
C ALA A 214 -26.52 -8.22 35.32
N LYS A 215 -25.79 -9.09 36.01
CA LYS A 215 -25.33 -10.38 35.46
C LYS A 215 -25.94 -11.52 36.26
N LYS A 216 -26.55 -12.49 35.58
CA LYS A 216 -26.99 -13.76 36.19
C LYS A 216 -26.29 -14.92 35.47
N THR A 217 -25.49 -15.65 36.24
CA THR A 217 -24.70 -16.78 35.73
C THR A 217 -25.59 -17.78 35.00
N GLY A 218 -25.21 -18.17 33.78
CA GLY A 218 -25.96 -19.09 32.93
C GLY A 218 -27.16 -18.49 32.22
N THR A 219 -27.60 -17.28 32.59
CA THR A 219 -28.78 -16.63 31.97
C THR A 219 -28.41 -15.45 31.09
N GLY A 220 -27.45 -14.61 31.49
CA GLY A 220 -26.98 -13.50 30.67
C GLY A 220 -26.70 -12.21 31.44
N VAL A 221 -26.63 -11.11 30.68
CA VAL A 221 -26.38 -9.76 31.18
C VAL A 221 -27.50 -8.84 30.72
N TRP A 222 -27.99 -8.00 31.61
CA TRP A 222 -28.98 -6.97 31.32
C TRP A 222 -28.38 -5.58 31.48
N PHE A 223 -28.79 -4.68 30.58
CA PHE A 223 -28.50 -3.26 30.58
C PHE A 223 -29.81 -2.49 30.73
N TYR A 224 -29.92 -1.67 31.77
CA TYR A 224 -31.13 -0.90 32.08
C TYR A 224 -30.80 0.58 32.22
N ASN A 225 -31.64 1.45 31.64
CA ASN A 225 -31.59 2.90 31.92
C ASN A 225 -32.37 3.31 33.19
N ASN A 226 -32.91 2.34 33.94
CA ASN A 226 -33.72 2.58 35.13
C ASN A 226 -33.27 1.67 36.28
N ALA A 227 -33.42 2.14 37.53
CA ALA A 227 -33.12 1.38 38.74
C ALA A 227 -34.22 0.36 39.12
N ARG A 228 -35.35 0.34 38.41
CA ARG A 228 -36.53 -0.49 38.71
C ARG A 228 -36.78 -1.57 37.65
N PRO A 229 -36.12 -2.74 37.72
CA PRO A 229 -36.17 -3.75 36.66
C PRO A 229 -37.52 -4.48 36.48
N TYR A 230 -38.49 -4.30 37.40
CA TYR A 230 -39.78 -5.02 37.40
C TYR A 230 -41.05 -4.14 37.34
N GLY A 231 -40.90 -2.85 36.99
CA GLY A 231 -42.02 -1.98 36.59
C GLY A 231 -42.91 -1.41 37.71
N ARG A 232 -43.35 -0.16 37.50
CA ARG A 232 -44.67 0.33 37.95
C ARG A 232 -45.13 1.36 36.92
N LEU A 233 -46.40 1.24 36.51
CA LEU A 233 -47.17 2.13 35.62
C LEU A 233 -46.33 3.00 34.67
N HIS A 234 -46.08 2.50 33.47
CA HIS A 234 -45.54 3.26 32.35
C HIS A 234 -46.44 4.49 32.11
N ILE A 235 -45.92 5.69 32.40
CA ILE A 235 -46.53 6.95 31.95
C ILE A 235 -45.83 7.29 30.63
N PRO A 236 -46.45 7.05 29.46
CA PRO A 236 -45.82 7.13 28.14
C PRO A 236 -45.32 8.52 27.72
N LEU A 237 -45.39 9.53 28.59
CA LEU A 237 -45.18 10.92 28.26
C LEU A 237 -43.73 11.42 28.46
N PHE A 238 -42.88 10.76 29.29
CA PHE A 238 -41.59 11.38 29.68
C PHE A 238 -40.35 10.49 29.70
N ASP A 239 -40.43 9.16 29.91
CA ASP A 239 -39.24 8.29 29.86
C ASP A 239 -39.57 6.91 29.30
N LYS A 240 -38.83 6.49 28.27
CA LYS A 240 -38.90 5.13 27.71
C LYS A 240 -37.92 4.23 28.47
N ASP A 241 -38.42 3.17 29.09
CA ASP A 241 -37.57 2.15 29.71
C ASP A 241 -36.80 1.41 28.60
N MET A 242 -35.48 1.57 28.60
CA MET A 242 -34.59 0.90 27.66
C MET A 242 -33.97 -0.31 28.35
N VAL A 243 -34.20 -1.49 27.77
CA VAL A 243 -33.68 -2.76 28.28
C VAL A 243 -33.02 -3.52 27.15
N LEU A 244 -31.78 -3.97 27.38
CA LEU A 244 -31.16 -5.00 26.54
C LEU A 244 -30.71 -6.16 27.41
N GLN A 245 -31.13 -7.37 27.07
CA GLN A 245 -30.54 -8.59 27.61
C GLN A 245 -29.73 -9.28 26.52
N ILE A 246 -28.52 -9.68 26.85
CA ILE A 246 -27.67 -10.54 26.00
C ILE A 246 -27.41 -11.88 26.68
N ALA A 247 -27.22 -12.91 25.87
CA ALA A 247 -26.81 -14.22 26.34
C ALA A 247 -25.44 -14.18 27.04
N PRO A 248 -25.13 -15.17 27.90
CA PRO A 248 -23.85 -15.25 28.58
C PRO A 248 -22.67 -15.20 27.60
N ILE A 249 -21.70 -14.34 27.88
CA ILE A 249 -20.42 -14.31 27.18
C ILE A 249 -19.47 -15.25 27.93
N ILE A 250 -19.03 -16.32 27.27
CA ILE A 250 -18.20 -17.35 27.87
C ILE A 250 -16.77 -17.23 27.35
N ASN A 251 -15.79 -17.15 28.27
CA ASN A 251 -14.35 -17.19 27.95
C ASN A 251 -13.93 -16.35 26.71
N PRO A 252 -14.24 -15.05 26.64
CA PRO A 252 -13.87 -14.23 25.50
C PRO A 252 -12.34 -14.15 25.39
N VAL A 253 -11.82 -14.23 24.16
CA VAL A 253 -10.37 -14.17 23.87
C VAL A 253 -10.08 -12.97 22.99
N LYS A 254 -9.19 -12.09 23.45
CA LYS A 254 -8.76 -10.89 22.72
C LYS A 254 -8.34 -11.22 21.29
N GLY A 255 -8.82 -10.43 20.33
CA GLY A 255 -8.56 -10.57 18.90
C GLY A 255 -9.41 -11.62 18.19
N LYS A 256 -10.21 -12.44 18.91
CA LYS A 256 -11.09 -13.43 18.29
C LYS A 256 -12.46 -12.83 17.97
N ARG A 257 -13.06 -13.36 16.89
CA ARG A 257 -14.47 -13.14 16.57
C ARG A 257 -15.34 -14.08 17.39
N MET A 258 -16.51 -13.59 17.81
CA MET A 258 -17.56 -14.40 18.41
C MET A 258 -18.92 -13.80 18.04
N THR A 259 -19.99 -14.45 18.48
CA THR A 259 -21.36 -13.97 18.27
C THR A 259 -22.00 -13.70 19.62
N ILE A 260 -22.73 -12.59 19.73
CA ILE A 260 -23.62 -12.33 20.86
C ILE A 260 -25.05 -12.56 20.42
N LYS A 261 -25.87 -13.14 21.30
CA LYS A 261 -27.31 -13.33 21.07
C LYS A 261 -28.09 -12.37 21.96
N VAL A 262 -29.02 -11.62 21.36
CA VAL A 262 -29.92 -10.72 22.09
C VAL A 262 -31.12 -11.54 22.57
N LEU A 263 -31.32 -11.58 23.89
CA LEU A 263 -32.40 -12.30 24.56
C LEU A 263 -33.60 -11.40 24.88
N ALA A 264 -33.43 -10.09 24.94
CA ALA A 264 -34.51 -9.11 25.09
C ALA A 264 -34.03 -7.75 24.58
N SER A 265 -34.90 -7.00 23.91
CA SER A 265 -34.63 -5.62 23.47
C SER A 265 -35.90 -4.79 23.57
N GLN A 266 -35.89 -3.75 24.38
CA GLN A 266 -36.99 -2.80 24.55
C GLN A 266 -36.47 -1.38 24.34
N ASP A 267 -37.06 -0.67 23.38
CA ASP A 267 -36.68 0.69 22.97
C ASP A 267 -35.19 0.87 22.58
N VAL A 268 -34.43 -0.21 22.36
CA VAL A 268 -33.04 -0.20 21.89
C VAL A 268 -32.99 -0.47 20.37
N ARG A 269 -33.16 0.57 19.56
CA ARG A 269 -33.31 0.48 18.09
C ARG A 269 -32.18 -0.23 17.35
N GLN A 270 -31.00 -0.34 17.94
CA GLN A 270 -29.83 -0.99 17.34
C GLN A 270 -29.88 -2.53 17.42
N PHE A 271 -30.71 -3.08 18.31
CA PHE A 271 -30.74 -4.51 18.60
C PHE A 271 -32.16 -5.07 18.50
N ASN A 272 -32.32 -6.17 17.77
CA ASN A 272 -33.57 -6.88 17.65
C ASN A 272 -33.58 -8.10 18.59
N PHE A 273 -34.75 -8.42 19.11
CA PHE A 273 -34.97 -9.61 19.92
C PHE A 273 -34.64 -10.89 19.14
N ASN A 274 -34.01 -11.85 19.82
CA ASN A 274 -33.62 -13.16 19.30
C ASN A 274 -32.68 -13.11 18.07
N GLN A 275 -32.00 -11.97 17.85
CA GLN A 275 -31.01 -11.81 16.79
C GLN A 275 -29.59 -12.02 17.32
N GLU A 276 -28.75 -12.55 16.45
CA GLU A 276 -27.32 -12.74 16.66
C GLU A 276 -26.50 -11.65 15.97
N TYR A 277 -25.46 -11.18 16.64
CA TYR A 277 -24.57 -10.13 16.15
C TYR A 277 -23.12 -10.59 16.22
N PRO A 278 -22.38 -10.57 15.10
CA PRO A 278 -20.95 -10.84 15.12
C PRO A 278 -20.22 -9.70 15.81
N VAL A 279 -19.25 -10.05 16.65
CA VAL A 279 -18.40 -9.10 17.37
C VAL A 279 -16.95 -9.57 17.37
N VAL A 280 -16.03 -8.62 17.49
CA VAL A 280 -14.62 -8.86 17.79
C VAL A 280 -14.37 -8.54 19.25
N VAL A 281 -13.68 -9.42 19.96
CA VAL A 281 -13.20 -9.15 21.32
C VAL A 281 -11.98 -8.23 21.23
N GLU A 282 -12.17 -6.93 21.50
CA GLU A 282 -11.06 -5.97 21.46
C GLU A 282 -10.16 -6.08 22.67
N ASP A 283 -10.73 -6.37 23.83
CA ASP A 283 -10.00 -6.44 25.08
C ASP A 283 -10.72 -7.28 26.14
N VAL A 284 -9.97 -7.83 27.08
CA VAL A 284 -10.49 -8.55 28.24
C VAL A 284 -9.74 -8.05 29.47
N LYS A 285 -10.42 -7.29 30.32
CA LYS A 285 -9.86 -6.61 31.49
C LYS A 285 -10.59 -7.08 32.75
N GLY A 286 -9.91 -7.86 33.59
CA GLY A 286 -10.47 -8.37 34.83
C GLY A 286 -11.69 -9.27 34.60
N ARG A 287 -12.88 -8.78 34.94
CA ARG A 287 -14.17 -9.48 34.75
C ARG A 287 -15.02 -8.91 33.61
N LEU A 288 -14.48 -7.96 32.86
CA LEU A 288 -15.17 -7.28 31.76
C LEU A 288 -14.48 -7.62 30.43
N ALA A 289 -15.29 -7.68 29.37
CA ALA A 289 -14.84 -7.78 28.00
C ALA A 289 -15.32 -6.56 27.21
N VAL A 290 -14.46 -6.05 26.33
CA VAL A 290 -14.80 -5.04 25.33
C VAL A 290 -15.08 -5.78 24.03
N LEU A 291 -16.33 -5.76 23.59
CA LEU A 291 -16.77 -6.38 22.35
C LEU A 291 -17.18 -5.29 21.36
N ARG A 292 -16.61 -5.30 20.15
CA ARG A 292 -16.99 -4.38 19.08
C ARG A 292 -17.79 -5.10 18.01
N GLY A 293 -18.97 -4.59 17.70
CA GLY A 293 -19.78 -5.02 16.56
C GLY A 293 -19.95 -3.90 15.54
N HIS A 294 -20.77 -4.14 14.54
CA HIS A 294 -21.04 -3.16 13.48
C HIS A 294 -21.79 -1.93 14.02
N GLY A 295 -21.07 -0.83 14.23
CA GLY A 295 -21.61 0.43 14.72
C GLY A 295 -21.92 0.49 16.23
N PHE A 296 -21.49 -0.51 17.02
CA PHE A 296 -21.64 -0.51 18.46
C PHE A 296 -20.43 -1.14 19.19
N LYS A 297 -20.30 -0.82 20.48
CA LYS A 297 -19.35 -1.44 21.41
C LYS A 297 -20.05 -1.79 22.71
N LEU A 298 -19.72 -2.94 23.28
CA LEU A 298 -20.21 -3.43 24.55
C LEU A 298 -19.03 -3.56 25.51
N LEU A 299 -19.12 -2.88 26.65
CA LEU A 299 -18.27 -3.19 27.80
C LEU A 299 -19.13 -3.98 28.78
N THR A 300 -18.87 -5.27 28.93
CA THR A 300 -19.84 -6.17 29.57
C THR A 300 -19.15 -7.24 30.43
N PRO A 301 -19.76 -7.63 31.56
CA PRO A 301 -19.32 -8.79 32.32
C PRO A 301 -19.36 -10.07 31.48
N TYR A 302 -18.44 -10.98 31.76
CA TYR A 302 -18.42 -12.32 31.16
C TYR A 302 -18.35 -13.42 32.23
N GLU A 303 -18.48 -14.66 31.79
CA GLU A 303 -18.34 -15.86 32.61
C GLU A 303 -17.06 -16.60 32.25
N LYS A 304 -16.28 -16.96 33.27
CA LYS A 304 -15.22 -17.95 33.14
C LYS A 304 -15.83 -19.32 33.38
N ARG A 305 -15.72 -20.21 32.40
CA ARG A 305 -16.08 -21.63 32.56
C ARG A 305 -14.81 -22.46 32.33
N PRO A 306 -14.61 -23.55 33.10
CA PRO A 306 -13.51 -24.47 32.88
C PRO A 306 -13.60 -25.11 31.48
#